data_AF-H8GEA4-F1
#
_entry.id   AF-H8GEA4-F1
#
_cell.length_a   1.000
_cell.length_b   1.000
_cell.length_c   1.000
_cell.angle_alpha   90.00
_cell.angle_beta   90.00
_cell.angle_gamma   90.00
#
_symmetry.space_group_name_H-M   'P 1'
#
loop_
_entity.id
_entity.type
_entity.pdbx_description
1 polymer ?
#
loop_
_entity_poly.entity_id
_entity_poly.type
_entity_poly.pdbx_seq_one_letter_code
_entity_poly.pdbx_strand_id
1 'polypeptide(L)'
;MNPGGADVRDLTERMVEVVRSEDVDQLARLLAQVVDPQGTRSELFTPVLTRLVGSIAGALRRRADEDSTRAADGVDGAPIFTAELVDTVDDDVAIDELDPALRAVLRAVLADLNGDAESTRIQLHLVSSDREPLARLDALWHALLWASMLGEDSGRSAGRE
;
A
#
# COMPACT_ATOMS: atom_id res chain seq x y z
N MET A 1 -16.50 11.14 -15.99
CA MET A 1 -15.78 9.85 -15.81
C MET A 1 -14.42 10.01 -16.48
N ASN A 2 -13.33 10.08 -15.71
CA ASN A 2 -11.99 10.21 -16.29
C ASN A 2 -11.49 8.83 -16.71
N PRO A 3 -11.27 8.55 -18.00
CA PRO A 3 -10.86 7.23 -18.48
C PRO A 3 -9.57 6.74 -17.81
N GLY A 4 -8.59 7.63 -17.59
CA GLY A 4 -7.34 7.26 -16.91
C GLY A 4 -7.49 6.82 -15.44
N GLY A 5 -8.56 7.23 -14.75
CA GLY A 5 -8.82 6.77 -13.37
C GLY A 5 -9.36 5.34 -13.31
N ALA A 6 -10.11 4.91 -14.32
CA ALA A 6 -10.56 3.53 -14.46
C ALA A 6 -9.38 2.62 -14.86
N ASP A 7 -8.54 3.07 -15.79
CA ASP A 7 -7.37 2.31 -16.23
C ASP A 7 -6.36 2.04 -15.09
N VAL A 8 -6.10 3.04 -14.23
CA VAL A 8 -5.22 2.87 -13.05
C VAL A 8 -5.83 1.90 -12.05
N ARG A 9 -7.15 1.93 -11.90
CA ARG A 9 -7.88 1.02 -11.01
C ARG A 9 -7.74 -0.42 -11.48
N ASP A 10 -8.08 -0.67 -12.73
CA ASP A 10 -8.06 -2.00 -13.32
C ASP A 10 -6.63 -2.56 -13.34
N LEU A 11 -5.63 -1.71 -13.61
CA LEU A 11 -4.23 -2.08 -13.53
C LEU A 11 -3.82 -2.49 -12.11
N THR A 12 -4.19 -1.69 -11.10
CA THR A 12 -3.83 -1.99 -9.71
C THR A 12 -4.47 -3.28 -9.22
N GLU A 13 -5.75 -3.49 -9.55
CA GLU A 13 -6.48 -4.72 -9.21
C GLU A 13 -5.85 -5.95 -9.88
N ARG A 14 -5.50 -5.83 -11.17
CA ARG A 14 -4.77 -6.87 -11.88
C ARG A 14 -3.41 -7.17 -11.26
N MET A 15 -2.64 -6.16 -10.88
CA MET A 15 -1.33 -6.38 -10.25
C MET A 15 -1.46 -7.14 -8.93
N VAL A 16 -2.46 -6.81 -8.11
CA VAL A 16 -2.74 -7.53 -6.85
C VAL A 16 -3.16 -8.99 -7.12
N GLU A 17 -3.99 -9.24 -8.14
CA GLU A 17 -4.38 -10.59 -8.56
C GLU A 17 -3.18 -11.42 -9.00
N VAL A 18 -2.27 -10.83 -9.76
CA VAL A 18 -1.05 -11.50 -10.26
C VAL A 18 -0.09 -11.87 -9.14
N VAL A 19 0.05 -11.01 -8.12
CA VAL A 19 0.82 -11.34 -6.91
C VAL A 19 0.22 -12.56 -6.22
N ARG A 20 -1.11 -12.66 -6.15
CA ARG A 20 -1.82 -13.79 -5.52
C ARG A 20 -1.75 -15.08 -6.31
N SER A 21 -1.69 -15.00 -7.64
CA SER A 21 -1.52 -16.17 -8.49
C SER A 21 -0.07 -16.65 -8.59
N GLU A 22 0.86 -15.99 -7.87
CA GLU A 22 2.30 -16.25 -7.92
C GLU A 22 2.87 -16.26 -9.35
N ASP A 23 2.24 -15.50 -10.28
CA ASP A 23 2.69 -15.41 -11.67
C ASP A 23 3.80 -14.36 -11.79
N VAL A 24 5.01 -14.79 -11.43
CA VAL A 24 6.21 -13.94 -11.39
C VAL A 24 6.52 -13.32 -12.76
N ASP A 25 6.29 -14.05 -13.85
CA ASP A 25 6.56 -13.58 -15.21
C ASP A 25 5.60 -12.45 -15.60
N GLN A 26 4.31 -12.60 -15.30
CA GLN A 26 3.33 -11.56 -15.54
C GLN A 26 3.56 -10.36 -14.63
N LEU A 27 3.92 -10.58 -13.37
CA LEU A 27 4.22 -9.52 -12.41
C LEU A 27 5.40 -8.67 -12.88
N ALA A 28 6.50 -9.29 -13.28
CA ALA A 28 7.69 -8.58 -13.75
C ALA A 28 7.38 -7.66 -14.93
N ARG A 29 6.52 -8.10 -15.86
CA ARG A 29 6.07 -7.29 -17.00
C ARG A 29 5.24 -6.08 -16.56
N LEU A 30 4.32 -6.26 -15.62
CA LEU A 30 3.49 -5.18 -15.09
C LEU A 30 4.31 -4.18 -14.28
N LEU A 31 5.23 -4.64 -13.43
CA LEU A 31 6.14 -3.77 -12.67
C LEU A 31 7.03 -2.95 -13.61
N ALA A 32 7.62 -3.58 -14.63
CA ALA A 32 8.42 -2.87 -15.64
C ALA A 32 7.60 -1.83 -16.41
N GLN A 33 6.31 -2.08 -16.66
CA GLN A 33 5.40 -1.12 -17.29
C GLN A 33 5.13 0.11 -16.40
N VAL A 34 5.06 -0.06 -15.08
CA VAL A 34 4.72 1.03 -14.14
C VAL A 34 5.95 1.84 -13.74
N VAL A 35 7.08 1.17 -13.49
CA VAL A 35 8.33 1.83 -13.11
C VAL A 35 9.04 2.45 -14.33
N ASP A 36 8.71 1.97 -15.53
CA ASP A 36 9.24 2.32 -16.86
C ASP A 36 10.46 3.27 -16.86
N PRO A 37 11.68 2.72 -16.84
CA PRO A 37 12.90 3.53 -16.89
C PRO A 37 13.06 4.32 -18.19
N GLN A 38 12.31 3.98 -19.26
CA GLN A 38 12.35 4.67 -20.56
C GLN A 38 11.32 5.80 -20.68
N GLY A 39 10.51 6.03 -19.63
CA GLY A 39 9.71 7.25 -19.47
C GLY A 39 8.39 7.32 -20.26
N THR A 40 8.05 6.31 -21.05
CA THR A 40 6.83 6.29 -21.88
C THR A 40 5.57 6.15 -21.03
N ARG A 41 5.69 5.54 -19.85
CA ARG A 41 4.59 5.33 -18.89
C ARG A 41 4.93 5.75 -17.46
N SER A 42 5.93 6.61 -17.29
CA SER A 42 6.37 7.10 -15.97
C SER A 42 5.25 7.80 -15.17
N GLU A 43 4.26 8.33 -15.87
CA GLU A 43 3.04 8.92 -15.28
C GLU A 43 2.14 7.92 -14.55
N LEU A 44 2.30 6.61 -14.76
CA LEU A 44 1.50 5.58 -14.09
C LEU A 44 1.98 5.29 -12.67
N PHE A 45 3.24 5.58 -12.35
CA PHE A 45 3.83 5.24 -11.06
C PHE A 45 3.08 5.89 -9.89
N THR A 46 2.96 7.21 -9.89
CA THR A 46 2.33 7.96 -8.79
C THR A 46 0.86 7.57 -8.59
N PRO A 47 0.01 7.50 -9.64
CA PRO A 47 -1.38 7.08 -9.49
C PRO A 47 -1.54 5.65 -8.97
N VAL A 48 -0.73 4.70 -9.46
CA VAL A 48 -0.77 3.30 -8.99
C VAL A 48 -0.36 3.21 -7.53
N LEU A 49 0.75 3.85 -7.14
CA LEU A 49 1.22 3.84 -5.75
C LEU A 49 0.21 4.52 -4.81
N THR A 50 -0.36 5.65 -5.22
CA THR A 50 -1.42 6.35 -4.46
C THR A 50 -2.62 5.42 -4.23
N ARG A 51 -3.05 4.70 -5.28
CA ARG A 51 -4.18 3.78 -5.18
C ARG A 51 -3.88 2.60 -4.25
N LEU A 52 -2.67 2.05 -4.30
CA LEU A 52 -2.25 0.97 -3.40
C LEU A 52 -2.26 1.43 -1.94
N VAL A 53 -1.67 2.59 -1.64
CA VAL A 53 -1.68 3.18 -0.29
C VAL A 53 -3.11 3.38 0.22
N GLY A 54 -3.99 3.97 -0.60
CA GLY A 54 -5.40 4.13 -0.23
C GLY A 54 -6.14 2.80 -0.04
N SER A 55 -5.82 1.77 -0.82
CA SER A 55 -6.38 0.43 -0.66
C SER A 55 -5.95 -0.22 0.66
N ILE A 56 -4.66 -0.11 1.01
CA ILE A 56 -4.08 -0.60 2.27
C ILE A 56 -4.75 0.09 3.46
N ALA A 57 -4.76 1.43 3.48
CA ALA A 57 -5.35 2.20 4.56
C ALA A 57 -6.86 1.93 4.69
N GLY A 58 -7.57 1.81 3.56
CA GLY A 58 -8.98 1.45 3.55
C GLY A 58 -9.26 0.04 4.11
N ALA A 59 -8.40 -0.93 3.83
CA ALA A 59 -8.53 -2.29 4.38
C ALA A 59 -8.29 -2.32 5.89
N LEU A 60 -7.25 -1.62 6.36
CA LEU A 60 -6.91 -1.52 7.79
C LEU A 60 -8.00 -0.80 8.59
N ARG A 61 -8.59 0.29 8.06
CA ARG A 61 -9.74 0.97 8.69
C ARG A 61 -10.93 0.03 8.87
N ARG A 62 -11.33 -0.67 7.81
CA ARG A 62 -12.47 -1.62 7.89
C ARG A 62 -12.24 -2.68 8.97
N ARG A 63 -11.01 -3.21 9.07
CA ARG A 63 -10.66 -4.17 10.11
C ARG A 63 -10.76 -3.56 11.52
N ALA A 64 -10.26 -2.35 11.71
CA ALA A 64 -10.38 -1.64 12.98
C ALA A 64 -11.84 -1.34 13.37
N ASP A 65 -12.69 -0.98 12.39
CA ASP A 65 -14.12 -0.74 12.61
C ASP A 65 -14.85 -2.04 13.01
N GLU A 66 -14.52 -3.17 12.39
CA GLU A 66 -15.06 -4.49 12.74
C GLU A 66 -14.68 -4.90 14.17
N ASP A 67 -13.44 -4.68 14.57
CA ASP A 67 -12.95 -5.02 15.91
C ASP A 67 -13.51 -4.07 16.98
N SER A 68 -13.66 -2.78 16.66
CA SER A 68 -14.27 -1.78 17.57
C SER A 68 -15.76 -2.04 17.78
N THR A 69 -16.48 -2.53 16.76
CA THR A 69 -17.88 -2.94 16.89
C THR A 69 -18.04 -4.14 17.84
N ARG A 70 -17.04 -5.03 17.91
CA ARG A 70 -17.01 -6.16 18.85
C ARG A 70 -16.63 -5.73 20.28
N ALA A 71 -15.83 -4.67 20.40
CA ALA A 71 -15.27 -4.20 21.66
C ALA A 71 -16.02 -2.98 22.24
N ALA A 72 -17.34 -2.92 22.08
CA ALA A 72 -18.24 -1.79 22.40
C ALA A 72 -18.20 -1.31 23.88
N ASP A 73 -17.05 -0.80 24.31
CA ASP A 73 -16.75 -0.24 25.62
C ASP A 73 -16.00 1.10 25.43
N GLY A 74 -16.78 2.14 25.15
CA GLY A 74 -16.63 3.44 25.81
C GLY A 74 -15.48 4.38 25.46
N VAL A 75 -14.70 4.19 24.39
CA VAL A 75 -13.68 5.18 23.99
C VAL A 75 -14.23 6.12 22.91
N ASP A 76 -14.73 7.28 23.33
CA ASP A 76 -15.09 8.38 22.43
C ASP A 76 -13.81 9.02 21.84
N GLY A 77 -13.43 8.56 20.66
CA GLY A 77 -12.32 9.13 19.88
C GLY A 77 -12.12 8.40 18.56
N ALA A 78 -11.68 9.12 17.53
CA ALA A 78 -11.22 8.46 16.31
C ALA A 78 -9.99 7.59 16.64
N PRO A 79 -9.88 6.36 16.11
CA PRO A 79 -8.74 5.50 16.37
C PRO A 79 -7.45 6.17 15.88
N ILE A 80 -6.41 6.13 16.71
CA ILE A 80 -5.05 6.54 16.34
C ILE A 80 -4.33 5.30 15.82
N PHE A 81 -3.75 5.40 14.62
CA PHE A 81 -3.01 4.30 14.01
C PHE A 81 -1.51 4.50 14.17
N THR A 82 -0.84 3.53 14.80
CA THR A 82 0.62 3.43 14.91
C THR A 82 1.10 2.13 14.26
N ALA A 83 2.39 2.05 13.93
CA ALA A 83 3.02 0.83 13.44
C ALA A 83 4.20 0.46 14.34
N GLU A 84 4.27 -0.81 14.70
CA GLU A 84 5.46 -1.46 15.25
C GLU A 84 6.15 -2.19 14.09
N LEU A 85 7.46 -2.05 14.01
CA LEU A 85 8.28 -2.66 12.97
C LEU A 85 9.21 -3.64 13.64
N VAL A 86 9.17 -4.89 13.18
CA VAL A 86 10.07 -5.94 13.64
C VAL A 86 10.73 -6.60 12.44
N ASP A 87 11.93 -7.13 12.65
CA ASP A 87 12.62 -7.91 11.64
C ASP A 87 12.17 -9.39 11.63
N THR A 88 12.89 -10.23 10.90
CA THR A 88 12.56 -11.67 10.79
C THR A 88 12.83 -12.49 12.05
N VAL A 89 13.51 -11.93 13.04
CA VAL A 89 13.80 -12.56 14.33
C VAL A 89 13.03 -11.91 15.49
N ASP A 90 12.02 -11.10 15.17
CA ASP A 90 11.17 -10.34 16.12
C ASP A 90 11.92 -9.24 16.90
N ASP A 91 13.04 -8.74 16.37
CA ASP A 91 13.74 -7.59 16.97
C ASP A 91 13.13 -6.27 16.45
N ASP A 92 12.97 -5.29 17.36
CA ASP A 92 12.43 -3.97 17.04
C ASP A 92 13.32 -3.22 16.04
N VAL A 93 12.71 -2.71 14.96
CA VAL A 93 13.38 -1.93 13.92
C VAL A 93 12.90 -0.49 13.97
N ALA A 94 13.84 0.47 14.02
CA ALA A 94 13.48 1.87 13.92
C ALA A 94 13.02 2.20 12.49
N ILE A 95 11.94 3.00 12.35
CA ILE A 95 11.43 3.41 11.03
C ILE A 95 12.49 4.10 10.16
N ASP A 96 13.51 4.71 10.76
CA ASP A 96 14.59 5.39 10.04
C ASP A 96 15.69 4.47 9.51
N GLU A 97 15.67 3.19 9.90
CA GLU A 97 16.53 2.13 9.36
C GLU A 97 15.96 1.52 8.07
N LEU A 98 14.67 1.76 7.78
CA LEU A 98 14.05 1.34 6.53
C LEU A 98 14.64 2.10 5.34
N ASP A 99 14.73 1.41 4.21
CA ASP A 99 15.08 2.03 2.93
C ASP A 99 14.20 3.26 2.66
N PRO A 100 14.76 4.37 2.14
CA PRO A 100 14.04 5.64 2.04
C PRO A 100 12.69 5.54 1.31
N ALA A 101 12.62 4.75 0.24
CA ALA A 101 11.40 4.57 -0.54
C ALA A 101 10.33 3.80 0.26
N LEU A 102 10.71 2.69 0.91
CA LEU A 102 9.82 1.91 1.76
C LEU A 102 9.32 2.72 2.95
N ARG A 103 10.23 3.45 3.60
CA ARG A 103 9.93 4.37 4.71
C ARG A 103 8.88 5.40 4.33
N ALA A 104 9.00 5.99 3.14
CA ALA A 104 8.04 6.96 2.65
C ALA A 104 6.67 6.32 2.36
N VAL A 105 6.62 5.10 1.78
CA VAL A 105 5.34 4.38 1.58
C VAL A 105 4.67 4.08 2.92
N LEU A 106 5.40 3.57 3.92
CA LEU A 106 4.86 3.30 5.25
C LEU A 106 4.30 4.58 5.89
N ARG A 107 5.05 5.69 5.83
CA ARG A 107 4.58 6.99 6.33
C ARG A 107 3.36 7.51 5.57
N ALA A 108 3.26 7.25 4.26
CA ALA A 108 2.07 7.59 3.47
C ALA A 108 0.84 6.79 3.94
N VAL A 109 1.00 5.50 4.24
CA VAL A 109 -0.09 4.67 4.78
C VAL A 109 -0.54 5.17 6.15
N LEU A 110 0.41 5.44 7.07
CA LEU A 110 0.09 5.97 8.40
C LEU A 110 -0.56 7.35 8.34
N ALA A 111 -0.07 8.24 7.47
CA ALA A 111 -0.67 9.55 7.24
C ALA A 111 -2.09 9.41 6.69
N ASP A 112 -2.32 8.54 5.70
CA ASP A 112 -3.65 8.32 5.15
C ASP A 112 -4.58 7.81 6.25
N LEU A 113 -4.19 6.77 6.99
CA LEU A 113 -4.95 6.19 8.10
C LEU A 113 -5.39 7.23 9.13
N ASN A 114 -4.48 8.11 9.54
CA ASN A 114 -4.72 9.17 10.51
C ASN A 114 -5.38 10.43 9.91
N GLY A 115 -5.76 10.42 8.63
CA GLY A 115 -6.48 11.52 7.99
C GLY A 115 -5.61 12.71 7.58
N ASP A 116 -4.28 12.54 7.57
CA ASP A 116 -3.33 13.56 7.13
C ASP A 116 -3.05 13.44 5.62
N ALA A 117 -3.96 14.02 4.85
CA ALA A 117 -3.87 14.02 3.38
C ALA A 117 -2.66 14.81 2.84
N GLU A 118 -2.17 15.80 3.58
CA GLU A 118 -1.00 16.59 3.17
C GLU A 118 0.28 15.76 3.30
N SER A 119 0.51 15.16 4.47
CA SER A 119 1.64 14.26 4.68
C SER A 119 1.61 13.08 3.72
N THR A 120 0.44 12.50 3.46
CA THR A 120 0.27 11.42 2.47
C THR A 120 0.82 11.82 1.10
N ARG A 121 0.43 13.02 0.61
CA ARG A 121 0.90 13.54 -0.69
C ARG A 121 2.40 13.82 -0.70
N ILE A 122 2.94 14.39 0.38
CA ILE A 122 4.37 14.68 0.51
C ILE A 122 5.17 13.37 0.42
N GLN A 123 4.78 12.34 1.18
CA GLN A 123 5.49 11.07 1.20
C GLN A 123 5.43 10.37 -0.17
N LEU A 124 4.26 10.33 -0.82
CA LEU A 124 4.12 9.77 -2.17
C LEU A 124 4.94 10.54 -3.22
N HIS A 125 5.05 11.86 -3.06
CA HIS A 125 5.87 12.70 -3.92
C HIS A 125 7.36 12.41 -3.76
N LEU A 126 7.85 12.14 -2.54
CA LEU A 126 9.25 11.77 -2.31
C LEU A 126 9.63 10.51 -3.11
N VAL A 127 8.79 9.47 -3.07
CA VAL A 127 9.02 8.24 -3.84
C VAL A 127 8.93 8.49 -5.35
N SER A 128 7.93 9.26 -5.79
CA SER A 128 7.68 9.52 -7.21
C SER A 128 8.74 10.39 -7.87
N SER A 129 9.37 11.28 -7.09
CA SER A 129 10.43 12.18 -7.56
C SER A 129 11.82 11.54 -7.55
N ASP A 130 11.99 10.40 -6.88
CA ASP A 130 13.23 9.63 -6.91
C ASP A 130 13.51 9.17 -8.34
N ARG A 131 14.74 9.30 -8.85
CA ARG A 131 15.09 8.87 -10.22
C ARG A 131 15.61 7.44 -10.27
N GLU A 132 15.85 6.82 -9.13
CA GLU A 132 16.36 5.45 -9.03
C GLU A 132 15.24 4.43 -9.30
N PRO A 133 15.30 3.65 -10.41
CA PRO A 133 14.23 2.72 -10.74
C PRO A 133 14.06 1.59 -9.72
N LEU A 134 15.15 1.17 -9.07
CA LEU A 134 15.11 0.12 -8.05
C LEU A 134 14.38 0.58 -6.79
N ALA A 135 14.64 1.80 -6.32
CA ALA A 135 13.92 2.38 -5.18
C ALA A 135 12.41 2.48 -5.43
N ARG A 136 12.02 2.88 -6.65
CA ARG A 136 10.61 2.91 -7.09
C ARG A 136 10.00 1.51 -7.13
N LEU A 137 10.75 0.54 -7.66
CA LEU A 137 10.33 -0.85 -7.73
C LEU A 137 10.10 -1.42 -6.33
N ASP A 138 11.01 -1.17 -5.39
CA ASP A 138 10.91 -1.63 -4.00
C ASP A 138 9.67 -1.06 -3.31
N ALA A 139 9.42 0.25 -3.45
CA ALA A 139 8.21 0.88 -2.91
C ALA A 139 6.93 0.26 -3.47
N LEU A 140 6.88 0.06 -4.80
CA LEU A 140 5.71 -0.50 -5.48
C LEU A 140 5.49 -1.97 -5.09
N TRP A 141 6.56 -2.76 -5.02
CA TRP A 141 6.55 -4.16 -4.63
C TRP A 141 6.01 -4.36 -3.21
N HIS A 142 6.52 -3.62 -2.23
CA HIS A 142 6.05 -3.70 -0.85
C HIS A 142 4.59 -3.27 -0.72
N ALA A 143 4.18 -2.21 -1.41
CA ALA A 143 2.78 -1.79 -1.43
C ALA A 143 1.85 -2.87 -2.02
N LEU A 144 2.29 -3.57 -3.08
CA LEU A 144 1.55 -4.68 -3.66
C LEU A 144 1.46 -5.88 -2.71
N LEU A 145 2.56 -6.24 -2.06
CA LEU A 145 2.58 -7.32 -1.06
C LEU A 145 1.59 -7.02 0.07
N TRP A 146 1.65 -5.82 0.68
CA TRP A 146 0.72 -5.43 1.73
C TRP A 146 -0.74 -5.43 1.26
N ALA A 147 -1.01 -4.88 0.08
CA ALA A 147 -2.36 -4.88 -0.49
C ALA A 147 -2.89 -6.29 -0.76
N SER A 148 -2.03 -7.21 -1.21
CA SER A 148 -2.40 -8.60 -1.48
C SER A 148 -2.78 -9.34 -0.20
N MET A 149 -1.93 -9.25 0.85
CA MET A 149 -2.13 -9.89 2.16
C MET A 149 -3.39 -9.38 2.86
N LEU A 150 -3.59 -8.05 2.88
CA LEU A 150 -4.77 -7.45 3.54
C LEU A 150 -6.08 -7.79 2.85
N GLY A 151 -6.06 -8.10 1.56
CA GLY A 151 -7.24 -8.55 0.86
C GLY A 151 -7.51 -10.07 0.96
N GLU A 152 -6.63 -10.88 1.57
CA GLU A 152 -6.92 -12.29 1.87
C GLU A 152 -7.85 -12.43 3.09
N ASP A 153 -7.66 -11.57 4.09
CA ASP A 153 -8.41 -11.64 5.35
C ASP A 153 -9.90 -11.29 5.20
N SER A 154 -10.30 -10.63 4.11
CA SER A 154 -11.71 -10.36 3.82
C SER A 154 -12.51 -11.64 3.48
N GLY A 155 -11.82 -12.71 3.03
CA GLY A 155 -12.43 -13.99 2.68
C GLY A 155 -12.45 -15.00 3.83
N ARG A 156 -11.56 -14.86 4.82
CA ARG A 156 -11.37 -15.84 5.90
C ARG A 156 -12.39 -15.68 7.04
N SER A 157 -12.99 -14.49 7.19
CA SER A 157 -14.03 -14.21 8.20
C SER A 157 -15.43 -14.78 7.86
N ALA A 158 -15.65 -15.27 6.64
CA ALA A 158 -16.94 -15.81 6.20
C ALA A 158 -17.09 -17.35 6.38
N GLY A 159 -16.09 -18.03 6.98
CA GLY A 159 -15.97 -19.49 6.97
C GLY A 159 -15.89 -20.18 8.34
N ARG A 160 -16.38 -19.57 9.42
CA ARG A 160 -16.56 -20.26 10.71
C ARG A 160 -18.04 -20.27 11.10
N GLU A 161 -18.73 -21.33 10.69
CA GLU A 161 -19.91 -21.87 11.38
C GLU A 161 -19.48 -22.96 12.37
#